data_AF-A0A521S025-F1
#
_entry.id   AF-A0A521S025-F1
#
_cell.length_a   1.000
_cell.length_b   1.000
_cell.length_c   1.000
_cell.angle_alpha   90.00
_cell.angle_beta   90.00
_cell.angle_gamma   90.00
#
_symmetry.space_group_name_H-M   'P 1'
#
loop_
_entity.id
_entity.type
_entity.pdbx_description
1 polymer ?
#
loop_
_entity_poly.entity_id
_entity_poly.type
_entity_poly.pdbx_seq_one_letter_code
_entity_poly.pdbx_strand_id
1 'polypeptide(L)'
;MTSSAPPPSPDVETLLEQLRARAADPDRRTDLRPGGLGSILGKLSLGGLRFGGGGAGPRRASTADVRAVEAALGAALPSFLVRVYTEVADGGFGPEEGLLPLARIEVETRRLRAGDELPRRRAWPPTMLPLVRLGVGWTCVDVATGAVLDWDPEDLTEWASAARFRESFTERAPSLEAWLGRWVTRKTAADRNKPSAAERKARWLVRAGSPANRAIMARKSVAMLATMSPAERAELGLPEEGWEQVVLDNYMGDAAEPRAQPGSDKRGGRDTPG
;
A
#
# COMPACT_ATOMS: atom_id res chain seq x y z
N MET A 1 1.40 -34.58 -15.80
CA MET A 1 1.40 -33.90 -14.49
C MET A 1 2.81 -33.36 -14.27
N THR A 2 3.07 -32.11 -14.63
CA THR A 2 4.36 -31.47 -14.36
C THR A 2 4.42 -31.13 -12.88
N SER A 3 5.12 -31.97 -12.12
CA SER A 3 5.51 -31.66 -10.73
C SER A 3 6.42 -30.44 -10.78
N SER A 4 5.83 -29.26 -10.56
CA SER A 4 6.57 -28.01 -10.44
C SER A 4 7.31 -28.08 -9.11
N ALA A 5 8.62 -28.33 -9.14
CA ALA A 5 9.45 -28.24 -7.96
C ALA A 5 9.19 -26.89 -7.27
N PRO A 6 9.05 -26.87 -5.92
CA PRO A 6 8.83 -25.62 -5.21
C PRO A 6 10.01 -24.68 -5.50
N PRO A 7 9.76 -23.38 -5.74
CA PRO A 7 10.84 -22.43 -5.97
C PRO A 7 11.80 -22.45 -4.77
N PRO A 8 13.12 -22.22 -4.98
CA PRO A 8 14.07 -22.14 -3.89
C PRO A 8 13.60 -21.09 -2.89
N SER A 9 13.72 -21.41 -1.60
CA SER A 9 13.38 -20.47 -0.55
C SER A 9 14.25 -19.22 -0.71
N PRO A 10 13.66 -18.01 -0.70
CA PRO A 10 14.43 -16.78 -0.87
C PRO A 10 15.46 -16.66 0.25
N ASP A 11 16.58 -16.01 -0.05
CA ASP A 11 17.53 -15.59 0.97
C ASP A 11 16.80 -14.82 2.09
N VAL A 12 17.01 -15.23 3.34
CA VAL A 12 16.24 -14.76 4.49
C VAL A 12 16.45 -13.27 4.72
N GLU A 13 17.67 -12.77 4.53
CA GLU A 13 17.97 -11.33 4.68
C GLU A 13 17.26 -10.50 3.63
N THR A 14 17.33 -10.94 2.37
CA THR A 14 16.59 -10.33 1.26
C THR A 14 15.10 -10.30 1.54
N LEU A 15 14.52 -11.39 2.06
CA LEU A 15 13.11 -11.45 2.40
C LEU A 15 12.75 -10.48 3.54
N LEU A 16 13.54 -10.40 4.60
CA LEU A 16 13.30 -9.45 5.70
C LEU A 16 13.40 -8.00 5.25
N GLU A 17 14.32 -7.68 4.34
CA GLU A 17 14.40 -6.36 3.72
C GLU A 17 13.14 -6.02 2.91
N GLN A 18 12.67 -6.96 2.09
CA GLN A 18 11.42 -6.80 1.31
C GLN A 18 10.20 -6.64 2.22
N LEU A 19 10.13 -7.41 3.32
CA LEU A 19 9.09 -7.29 4.33
C LEU A 19 9.13 -5.92 5.01
N ARG A 20 10.30 -5.44 5.43
CA ARG A 20 10.48 -4.08 6.00
C ARG A 20 10.00 -3.01 5.04
N ALA A 21 10.42 -3.08 3.77
CA ALA A 21 10.03 -2.11 2.75
C ALA A 21 8.51 -2.10 2.52
N ARG A 22 7.88 -3.29 2.47
CA ARG A 22 6.44 -3.40 2.24
C ARG A 22 5.61 -3.02 3.47
N ALA A 23 6.04 -3.38 4.68
CA ALA A 23 5.38 -3.03 5.94
C ALA A 23 5.43 -1.53 6.24
N ALA A 24 6.49 -0.84 5.79
CA ALA A 24 6.64 0.61 5.94
C ALA A 24 5.74 1.42 4.99
N ASP A 25 5.21 0.82 3.92
CA ASP A 25 4.31 1.46 2.95
C ASP A 25 2.83 1.25 3.36
N PRO A 26 2.12 2.29 3.85
CA PRO A 26 0.73 2.15 4.31
C PRO A 26 -0.25 1.63 3.25
N ASP A 27 0.06 1.83 1.96
CA ASP A 27 -0.78 1.41 0.84
C ASP A 27 -0.50 -0.04 0.41
N ARG A 28 0.60 -0.64 0.89
CA ARG A 28 1.07 -1.97 0.46
C ARG A 28 1.29 -2.95 1.61
N ARG A 29 1.26 -2.48 2.85
CA ARG A 29 1.52 -3.30 4.04
C ARG A 29 0.50 -4.41 4.27
N THR A 30 -0.71 -4.29 3.72
CA THR A 30 -1.76 -5.34 3.76
C THR A 30 -2.34 -5.59 2.36
N ASP A 31 -3.03 -6.73 2.16
CA ASP A 31 -3.72 -6.98 0.89
C ASP A 31 -5.05 -6.21 0.81
N LEU A 32 -5.67 -5.93 1.96
CA LEU A 32 -6.88 -5.10 2.02
C LEU A 32 -6.57 -3.62 1.74
N ARG A 33 -7.46 -2.99 0.94
CA ARG A 33 -7.37 -1.56 0.64
C ARG A 33 -7.68 -0.71 1.89
N PRO A 34 -6.85 0.30 2.22
CA PRO A 34 -7.29 1.39 3.07
C PRO A 34 -8.42 2.14 2.32
N GLY A 35 -9.68 2.00 2.77
CA GLY A 35 -10.80 2.81 2.25
C GLY A 35 -12.06 2.08 1.73
N GLY A 36 -12.16 0.75 1.85
CA GLY A 36 -13.46 0.08 1.66
C GLY A 36 -14.42 0.37 2.83
N LEU A 37 -15.74 0.25 2.62
CA LEU A 37 -16.78 0.38 3.67
C LEU A 37 -16.47 -0.45 4.94
N GLY A 38 -15.74 -1.57 4.81
CA GLY A 38 -15.23 -2.37 5.93
C GLY A 38 -14.20 -1.67 6.83
N SER A 39 -13.42 -0.70 6.33
CA SER A 39 -12.48 0.10 7.13
C SER A 39 -13.20 1.11 8.04
N ILE A 40 -14.42 1.51 7.66
CA ILE A 40 -15.26 2.41 8.46
C ILE A 40 -15.99 1.62 9.56
N LEU A 41 -16.43 0.39 9.28
CA LEU A 41 -17.02 -0.52 10.27
C LEU A 41 -15.99 -1.17 11.22
N GLY A 42 -14.78 -1.49 10.74
CA GLY A 42 -13.69 -1.99 11.59
C GLY A 42 -13.15 -0.94 12.58
N LYS A 43 -13.34 0.36 12.29
CA LYS A 43 -13.08 1.44 13.25
C LYS A 43 -14.18 1.59 14.32
N LEU A 44 -15.30 0.88 14.18
CA LEU A 44 -16.45 0.95 15.09
C LEU A 44 -16.76 -0.38 15.79
N SER A 45 -16.04 -1.47 15.49
CA SER A 45 -16.24 -2.78 16.13
C SER A 45 -14.94 -3.33 16.72
N LEU A 46 -14.56 -2.80 17.88
CA LEU A 46 -14.01 -3.51 19.05
C LEU A 46 -13.72 -2.46 20.12
N GLY A 47 -14.31 -2.63 21.30
CA GLY A 47 -14.29 -1.68 22.42
C GLY A 47 -13.05 -0.78 22.53
N GLY A 48 -13.26 0.51 22.29
CA GLY A 48 -12.68 1.58 23.12
C GLY A 48 -11.18 1.86 23.08
N LEU A 49 -10.37 1.30 22.17
CA LEU A 49 -8.98 1.75 21.98
C LEU A 49 -8.78 2.42 20.61
N ARG A 50 -8.62 3.74 20.66
CA ARG A 50 -8.16 4.57 19.55
C ARG A 50 -6.69 4.27 19.25
N PHE A 51 -6.40 3.60 18.13
CA PHE A 51 -5.09 3.73 17.49
C PHE A 51 -5.08 5.01 16.65
N GLY A 52 -4.84 6.17 17.28
CA GLY A 52 -4.33 7.35 16.59
C GLY A 52 -2.88 7.08 16.17
N GLY A 53 -2.36 7.44 15.00
CA GLY A 53 -2.57 8.65 14.23
C GLY A 53 -1.28 9.48 14.27
N GLY A 54 -0.33 9.21 13.36
CA GLY A 54 0.85 10.05 13.13
C GLY A 54 2.19 9.31 13.00
N GLY A 55 2.68 9.15 11.76
CA GLY A 55 4.11 9.23 11.43
C GLY A 55 5.09 8.10 11.80
N ALA A 56 4.72 7.10 12.58
CA ALA A 56 5.61 5.96 12.87
C ALA A 56 5.06 4.68 12.21
N GLY A 57 5.92 3.94 11.51
CA GLY A 57 5.61 2.60 11.02
C GLY A 57 5.19 1.66 12.17
N PRO A 58 4.63 0.48 11.86
CA PRO A 58 4.20 -0.44 12.90
C PRO A 58 5.35 -0.75 13.89
N ARG A 59 5.06 -0.67 15.20
CA ARG A 59 6.04 -0.87 16.28
C ARG A 59 6.64 -2.26 16.15
N ARG A 60 7.95 -2.41 16.33
CA ARG A 60 8.59 -3.73 16.43
C ARG A 60 8.43 -4.33 17.83
N ALA A 61 8.32 -5.64 17.90
CA ALA A 61 8.32 -6.34 19.18
C ALA A 61 9.71 -6.28 19.82
N SER A 62 9.77 -6.21 21.15
CA SER A 62 11.02 -6.41 21.87
C SER A 62 11.32 -7.91 22.02
N THR A 63 12.57 -8.27 22.30
CA THR A 63 12.92 -9.66 22.66
C THR A 63 12.25 -10.10 23.96
N ALA A 64 11.92 -9.17 24.86
CA ALA A 64 11.14 -9.45 26.07
C ALA A 64 9.68 -9.79 25.74
N ASP A 65 9.06 -9.08 24.78
CA ASP A 65 7.71 -9.35 24.30
C ASP A 65 7.62 -10.79 23.74
N VAL A 66 8.61 -11.18 22.93
CA VAL A 66 8.71 -12.54 22.37
C VAL A 66 8.81 -13.59 23.48
N ARG A 67 9.75 -13.43 24.43
CA ARG A 67 9.93 -14.39 25.53
C ARG A 67 8.69 -14.52 26.40
N ALA A 68 7.98 -13.42 26.65
CA ALA A 68 6.74 -13.44 27.41
C ALA A 68 5.66 -14.28 26.72
N VAL A 69 5.52 -14.13 25.39
CA VAL A 69 4.56 -14.89 24.59
C VAL A 69 4.96 -16.36 24.48
N GLU A 70 6.24 -16.68 24.26
CA GLU A 70 6.73 -18.06 24.24
C GLU A 70 6.48 -18.77 25.58
N ALA A 71 6.73 -18.09 26.69
CA ALA A 71 6.46 -18.61 28.03
C ALA A 71 4.95 -18.85 28.26
N ALA A 72 4.10 -17.92 27.81
CA ALA A 72 2.65 -18.04 27.93
C ALA A 72 2.07 -19.16 27.04
N LEU A 73 2.64 -19.37 25.86
CA LEU A 73 2.24 -20.43 24.93
C LEU A 73 2.77 -21.81 25.32
N GLY A 74 3.87 -21.86 26.07
CA GLY A 74 4.61 -23.07 26.42
C GLY A 74 5.41 -23.64 25.25
N ALA A 75 5.73 -22.82 24.24
CA ALA A 75 6.43 -23.22 23.02
C ALA A 75 7.30 -22.08 22.48
N ALA A 76 8.45 -22.44 21.90
CA ALA A 76 9.28 -21.48 21.18
C ALA A 76 8.65 -21.13 19.83
N LEU A 77 8.73 -19.86 19.43
CA LEU A 77 8.31 -19.43 18.10
C LEU A 77 9.37 -19.83 17.06
N PRO A 78 8.96 -20.11 15.80
CA PRO A 78 9.92 -20.30 14.71
C PRO A 78 10.90 -19.13 14.62
N SER A 79 12.20 -19.40 14.44
CA SER A 79 13.25 -18.37 14.45
C SER A 79 12.97 -17.25 13.45
N PHE A 80 12.48 -17.58 12.26
CA PHE A 80 12.08 -16.58 11.26
C PHE A 80 10.90 -15.73 11.72
N LEU A 81 9.90 -16.31 12.41
CA LEU A 81 8.78 -15.54 12.96
C LEU A 81 9.24 -14.55 14.03
N VAL A 82 10.20 -14.93 14.87
CA VAL A 82 10.84 -14.03 15.85
C VAL A 82 11.49 -12.84 15.14
N ARG A 83 12.25 -13.10 14.06
CA ARG A 83 12.88 -12.04 13.25
C ARG A 83 11.84 -11.14 12.60
N VAL A 84 10.76 -11.71 12.06
CA VAL A 84 9.65 -10.92 11.48
C VAL A 84 9.08 -9.95 12.52
N TYR A 85 8.80 -10.41 13.74
CA TYR A 85 8.23 -9.52 14.78
C TYR A 85 9.22 -8.48 15.34
N THR A 86 10.49 -8.85 15.46
CA THR A 86 11.53 -7.99 16.08
C THR A 86 12.22 -7.06 15.09
N GLU A 87 12.28 -7.41 13.81
CA GLU A 87 12.97 -6.63 12.76
C GLU A 87 12.01 -5.94 11.79
N VAL A 88 10.78 -6.45 11.61
CA VAL A 88 9.79 -5.85 10.70
C VAL A 88 8.77 -5.05 11.52
N ALA A 89 7.88 -5.75 12.25
CA ALA A 89 6.82 -5.15 13.05
C ALA A 89 6.05 -6.17 13.90
N ASP A 90 5.45 -5.70 14.99
CA ASP A 90 4.52 -6.39 15.90
C ASP A 90 3.10 -6.46 15.31
N GLY A 91 3.00 -7.06 14.11
CA GLY A 91 1.74 -7.21 13.37
C GLY A 91 1.32 -5.98 12.55
N GLY A 92 0.12 -6.05 11.98
CA GLY A 92 -0.49 -5.00 11.15
C GLY A 92 0.08 -4.88 9.73
N PHE A 93 0.81 -5.90 9.26
CA PHE A 93 1.27 -6.06 7.89
C PHE A 93 1.24 -7.54 7.49
N GLY A 94 1.20 -7.84 6.19
CA GLY A 94 1.14 -9.20 5.67
C GLY A 94 -0.10 -9.45 4.82
N PRO A 95 -0.37 -10.72 4.47
CA PRO A 95 -1.56 -11.11 3.74
C PRO A 95 -2.86 -10.69 4.44
N GLU A 96 -3.91 -10.50 3.65
CA GLU A 96 -5.25 -10.12 4.14
C GLU A 96 -5.24 -8.84 5.02
N GLU A 97 -5.70 -8.95 6.27
CA GLU A 97 -5.68 -7.89 7.30
C GLU A 97 -4.30 -7.68 7.92
N GLY A 98 -3.36 -8.57 7.65
CA GLY A 98 -2.02 -8.60 8.23
C GLY A 98 -1.89 -9.53 9.42
N LEU A 99 -0.63 -9.79 9.78
CA LEU A 99 -0.24 -10.56 10.95
C LEU A 99 -0.79 -9.94 12.23
N LEU A 100 -1.27 -10.79 13.13
CA LEU A 100 -1.66 -10.40 14.48
C LEU A 100 -0.45 -9.89 15.26
N PRO A 101 -0.63 -8.88 16.13
CA PRO A 101 0.36 -8.59 17.17
C PRO A 101 0.62 -9.81 18.06
N LEU A 102 1.84 -9.95 18.60
CA LEU A 102 2.22 -11.11 19.43
C LEU A 102 1.26 -11.35 20.60
N ALA A 103 0.86 -10.29 21.30
CA ALA A 103 -0.10 -10.37 22.40
C ALA A 103 -1.48 -10.91 21.95
N ARG A 104 -1.87 -10.69 20.69
CA ARG A 104 -3.11 -11.25 20.13
C ARG A 104 -2.97 -12.72 19.78
N ILE A 105 -1.80 -13.17 19.29
CA ILE A 105 -1.53 -14.59 19.06
C ILE A 105 -1.74 -15.38 20.35
N GLU A 106 -1.21 -14.90 21.47
CA GLU A 106 -1.38 -15.54 22.79
C GLU A 106 -2.86 -15.68 23.15
N VAL A 107 -3.61 -14.56 23.11
CA VAL A 107 -5.03 -14.51 23.49
C VAL A 107 -5.87 -15.45 22.62
N GLU A 108 -5.69 -15.41 21.30
CA GLU A 108 -6.48 -16.21 20.36
C GLU A 108 -6.09 -17.70 20.43
N THR A 109 -4.81 -18.02 20.65
CA THR A 109 -4.38 -19.39 20.90
C THR A 109 -5.04 -19.96 22.15
N ARG A 110 -5.09 -19.19 23.24
CA ARG A 110 -5.76 -19.62 24.48
C ARG A 110 -7.25 -19.85 24.26
N ARG A 111 -7.91 -18.96 23.52
CA ARG A 111 -9.33 -19.06 23.16
C ARG A 111 -9.62 -20.32 22.34
N LEU A 112 -8.84 -20.59 21.30
CA LEU A 112 -8.98 -21.79 20.48
C LEU A 112 -8.71 -23.07 21.28
N ARG A 113 -7.70 -23.06 22.16
CA ARG A 113 -7.40 -24.19 23.05
C ARG A 113 -8.47 -24.44 24.11
N ALA A 114 -9.26 -23.43 24.50
CA ALA A 114 -10.42 -23.61 25.38
C ALA A 114 -11.54 -24.42 24.71
N GLY A 115 -11.60 -24.41 23.38
CA GLY A 115 -12.49 -25.27 22.59
C GLY A 115 -13.89 -24.72 22.34
N ASP A 116 -14.19 -23.48 22.78
CA ASP A 116 -15.51 -22.85 22.62
C ASP A 116 -15.95 -22.70 21.15
N GLU A 117 -14.99 -22.61 20.24
CA GLU A 117 -15.21 -22.44 18.79
C GLU A 117 -15.03 -23.73 17.99
N LEU A 118 -14.75 -24.84 18.67
CA LEU A 118 -14.44 -26.10 18.02
C LEU A 118 -15.67 -27.03 18.03
N PRO A 119 -15.79 -27.95 17.06
CA PRO A 119 -16.75 -29.03 17.15
C PRO A 119 -16.61 -29.82 18.46
N ARG A 120 -17.69 -30.45 18.91
CA ARG A 120 -17.70 -31.15 20.21
C ARG A 120 -16.55 -32.15 20.30
N ARG A 121 -15.89 -32.14 21.47
CA ARG A 121 -14.79 -33.05 21.81
C ARG A 121 -13.59 -32.94 20.86
N ARG A 122 -13.41 -31.80 20.19
CA ARG A 122 -12.19 -31.46 19.48
C ARG A 122 -11.32 -30.56 20.34
N ALA A 123 -10.02 -30.67 20.11
CA ALA A 123 -9.02 -29.84 20.76
C ALA A 123 -8.21 -29.16 19.66
N TRP A 124 -7.88 -27.90 19.88
CA TRP A 124 -6.98 -27.18 19.00
C TRP A 124 -5.61 -27.86 19.00
N PRO A 125 -4.95 -28.06 17.85
CA PRO A 125 -3.64 -28.68 17.81
C PRO A 125 -2.62 -27.87 18.64
N PRO A 126 -1.82 -28.52 19.50
CA PRO A 126 -0.96 -27.80 20.45
C PRO A 126 0.14 -26.98 19.75
N THR A 127 0.56 -27.37 18.55
CA THR A 127 1.62 -26.70 17.79
C THR A 127 1.11 -25.62 16.84
N MET A 128 -0.21 -25.45 16.70
CA MET A 128 -0.79 -24.46 15.79
C MET A 128 -0.96 -23.11 16.46
N LEU A 129 -0.36 -22.07 15.88
CA LEU A 129 -0.53 -20.69 16.29
C LEU A 129 -1.27 -19.88 15.21
N PRO A 130 -2.40 -19.21 15.52
CA PRO A 130 -3.08 -18.33 14.58
C PRO A 130 -2.21 -17.09 14.31
N LEU A 131 -1.99 -16.77 13.04
CA LEU A 131 -1.21 -15.62 12.60
C LEU A 131 -2.05 -14.54 11.93
N VAL A 132 -3.08 -14.92 11.16
CA VAL A 132 -3.95 -13.98 10.43
C VAL A 132 -5.40 -14.46 10.52
N ARG A 133 -6.32 -13.54 10.80
CA ARG A 133 -7.76 -13.83 10.78
C ARG A 133 -8.25 -13.93 9.34
N LEU A 134 -9.00 -14.99 9.01
CA LEU A 134 -9.62 -15.22 7.71
C LEU A 134 -11.14 -15.32 7.85
N GLY A 135 -11.83 -14.17 8.01
CA GLY A 135 -13.27 -14.19 8.28
C GLY A 135 -13.57 -15.00 9.56
N VAL A 136 -14.22 -16.16 9.41
CA VAL A 136 -14.50 -17.08 10.53
C VAL A 136 -13.33 -18.04 10.85
N GLY A 137 -12.36 -18.17 9.94
CA GLY A 137 -11.20 -19.06 10.07
C GLY A 137 -9.89 -18.34 10.39
N TRP A 138 -8.79 -19.07 10.22
CA TRP A 138 -7.44 -18.64 10.58
C TRP A 138 -6.38 -19.13 9.60
N THR A 139 -5.44 -18.28 9.21
CA THR A 139 -4.12 -18.76 8.77
C THR A 139 -3.24 -18.96 9.99
N CYS A 140 -2.68 -20.15 10.11
CA CYS A 140 -1.88 -20.61 11.23
C CYS A 140 -0.46 -20.97 10.80
N VAL A 141 0.47 -20.96 11.73
CA VAL A 141 1.77 -21.62 11.60
C VAL A 141 1.83 -22.82 12.54
N ASP A 142 2.30 -23.94 12.03
CA ASP A 142 2.70 -25.08 12.84
C ASP A 142 4.12 -24.84 13.36
N VAL A 143 4.29 -24.59 14.65
CA VAL A 143 5.63 -24.31 15.20
C VAL A 143 6.58 -25.50 15.17
N ALA A 144 6.05 -26.73 15.02
CA ALA A 144 6.88 -27.93 14.93
C ALA A 144 7.53 -28.09 13.55
N THR A 145 6.83 -27.70 12.49
CA THR A 145 7.26 -27.90 11.10
C THR A 145 7.61 -26.61 10.37
N GLY A 146 7.13 -25.47 10.85
CA GLY A 146 7.18 -24.17 10.17
C GLY A 146 6.13 -24.01 9.07
N ALA A 147 5.33 -25.04 8.78
CA ALA A 147 4.32 -25.01 7.73
C ALA A 147 3.22 -24.00 8.05
N VAL A 148 2.66 -23.39 7.01
CA VAL A 148 1.53 -22.46 7.12
C VAL A 148 0.28 -23.15 6.63
N LEU A 149 -0.77 -23.18 7.45
CA LEU A 149 -2.04 -23.85 7.15
C LEU A 149 -3.20 -22.89 7.33
N ASP A 150 -4.19 -22.98 6.46
CA ASP A 150 -5.47 -22.32 6.67
C ASP A 150 -6.43 -23.30 7.36
N TRP A 151 -7.07 -22.85 8.43
CA TRP A 151 -8.16 -23.54 9.10
C TRP A 151 -9.48 -22.84 8.79
N ASP A 152 -10.42 -23.60 8.23
CA ASP A 152 -11.74 -23.11 7.88
C ASP A 152 -12.83 -23.90 8.63
N PRO A 153 -13.59 -23.27 9.53
CA PRO A 153 -14.66 -23.94 10.25
C PRO A 153 -15.98 -24.03 9.48
N GLU A 154 -16.15 -23.41 8.30
CA GLU A 154 -17.46 -23.30 7.63
C GLU A 154 -18.11 -24.67 7.36
N ASP A 155 -17.32 -25.68 6.99
CA ASP A 155 -17.80 -27.04 6.72
C ASP A 155 -17.87 -27.95 7.98
N LEU A 156 -17.55 -27.41 9.16
CA LEU A 156 -17.56 -28.16 10.41
C LEU A 156 -18.89 -28.02 11.15
N THR A 157 -19.59 -29.15 11.28
CA THR A 157 -20.74 -29.26 12.19
C THR A 157 -20.27 -29.61 13.60
N GLU A 158 -21.14 -29.40 14.61
CA GLU A 158 -20.84 -29.77 16.01
C GLU A 158 -20.48 -31.26 16.20
N TRP A 159 -20.90 -32.13 15.27
CA TRP A 159 -20.68 -33.57 15.27
C TRP A 159 -19.55 -34.01 14.33
N ALA A 160 -18.74 -33.09 13.83
CA ALA A 160 -17.64 -33.41 12.92
C ALA A 160 -16.71 -34.48 13.53
N SER A 161 -16.40 -35.49 12.72
CA SER A 161 -15.46 -36.55 13.09
C SER A 161 -14.05 -35.99 13.24
N ALA A 162 -13.17 -36.75 13.92
CA ALA A 162 -11.75 -36.38 14.02
C ALA A 162 -11.09 -36.23 12.64
N ALA A 163 -11.49 -37.05 11.67
CA ALA A 163 -10.98 -36.98 10.30
C ALA A 163 -11.40 -35.68 9.61
N ARG A 164 -12.70 -35.35 9.62
CA ARG A 164 -13.25 -34.09 9.09
C ARG A 164 -12.59 -32.87 9.73
N PHE A 165 -12.38 -32.89 11.05
CA PHE A 165 -11.68 -31.80 11.73
C PHE A 165 -10.23 -31.65 11.25
N ARG A 166 -9.49 -32.74 11.02
CA ARG A 166 -8.14 -32.65 10.45
C ARG A 166 -8.14 -32.16 9.00
N GLU A 167 -9.11 -32.60 8.21
CA GLU A 167 -9.29 -32.19 6.81
C GLU A 167 -9.64 -30.69 6.67
N SER A 168 -10.16 -30.05 7.72
CA SER A 168 -10.40 -28.60 7.73
C SER A 168 -9.14 -27.74 7.77
N PHE A 169 -7.96 -28.36 7.97
CA PHE A 169 -6.66 -27.69 7.86
C PHE A 169 -6.08 -27.97 6.46
N THR A 170 -5.89 -26.91 5.68
CA THR A 170 -5.30 -27.00 4.34
C THR A 170 -3.92 -26.35 4.33
N GLU A 171 -2.90 -27.06 3.86
CA GLU A 171 -1.56 -26.47 3.73
C GLU A 171 -1.57 -25.33 2.71
N ARG A 172 -1.12 -24.17 3.16
CA ARG A 172 -0.97 -22.96 2.35
C ARG A 172 0.45 -22.80 1.84
N ALA A 173 1.43 -23.18 2.64
CA ALA A 173 2.85 -23.15 2.29
C ALA A 173 3.65 -24.14 3.13
N PRO A 174 4.76 -24.68 2.60
CA PRO A 174 5.63 -25.57 3.36
C PRO A 174 6.43 -24.84 4.45
N SER A 175 6.54 -23.50 4.38
CA SER A 175 7.18 -22.70 5.43
C SER A 175 6.65 -21.26 5.47
N LEU A 176 6.91 -20.57 6.59
CA LEU A 176 6.57 -19.16 6.77
C LEU A 176 7.30 -18.25 5.77
N GLU A 177 8.57 -18.54 5.46
CA GLU A 177 9.38 -17.84 4.46
C GLU A 177 8.76 -17.98 3.07
N ALA A 178 8.35 -19.20 2.69
CA ALA A 178 7.74 -19.45 1.40
C ALA A 178 6.40 -18.71 1.27
N TRP A 179 5.61 -18.66 2.35
CA TRP A 179 4.34 -17.94 2.37
C TRP A 179 4.52 -16.43 2.25
N LEU A 180 5.34 -15.83 3.12
CA LEU A 180 5.61 -14.39 3.12
C LEU A 180 6.40 -13.95 1.88
N GLY A 181 7.28 -14.79 1.36
CA GLY A 181 8.01 -14.58 0.10
C GLY A 181 7.07 -14.48 -1.11
N ARG A 182 6.04 -15.33 -1.18
CA ARG A 182 5.00 -15.19 -2.21
C ARG A 182 4.15 -13.93 -1.99
N TRP A 183 3.91 -13.54 -0.75
CA TRP A 183 3.15 -12.31 -0.48
C TRP A 183 3.89 -11.06 -0.95
N VAL A 184 5.16 -10.89 -0.58
CA VAL A 184 5.94 -9.68 -0.93
C VAL A 184 6.11 -9.48 -2.43
N THR A 185 6.11 -10.56 -3.21
CA THR A 185 6.24 -10.54 -4.68
C THR A 185 4.90 -10.29 -5.41
N ARG A 186 3.75 -10.51 -4.75
CA ARG A 186 2.44 -10.24 -5.33
C ARG A 186 2.22 -8.74 -5.48
N LYS A 187 1.70 -8.33 -6.65
CA LYS A 187 1.23 -6.96 -6.88
C LYS A 187 0.05 -6.66 -5.97
N THR A 188 0.15 -5.59 -5.18
CA THR A 188 -0.97 -5.12 -4.35
C THR A 188 -2.04 -4.44 -5.21
N ALA A 189 -3.20 -4.17 -4.61
CA ALA A 189 -4.20 -3.31 -5.24
C ALA A 189 -3.65 -1.89 -5.53
N ALA A 190 -2.74 -1.38 -4.69
CA ALA A 190 -2.04 -0.13 -4.94
C ALA A 190 -1.11 -0.23 -6.16
N ASP A 191 -0.41 -1.36 -6.34
CA ASP A 191 0.45 -1.57 -7.51
C ASP A 191 -0.34 -1.68 -8.83
N ARG A 192 -1.56 -2.23 -8.79
CA ARG A 192 -2.46 -2.28 -9.96
C ARG A 192 -3.01 -0.91 -10.38
N ASN A 193 -3.10 0.03 -9.44
CA ASN A 193 -3.61 1.38 -9.70
C ASN A 193 -2.52 2.41 -10.00
N LYS A 194 -1.23 2.06 -9.84
CA LYS A 194 -0.14 2.95 -10.23
C LYS A 194 -0.16 3.09 -11.75
N PRO A 195 -0.27 4.31 -12.31
CA PRO A 195 -0.13 4.49 -13.74
C PRO A 195 1.21 3.90 -14.17
N SER A 196 1.18 3.05 -15.18
CA SER A 196 2.35 2.45 -15.81
C SER A 196 3.36 3.53 -16.19
N ALA A 197 4.62 3.13 -16.42
CA ALA A 197 5.63 4.08 -16.89
C ALA A 197 5.18 4.81 -18.18
N ALA A 198 4.46 4.10 -19.06
CA ALA A 198 3.85 4.66 -20.25
C ALA A 198 2.78 5.71 -19.92
N GLU A 199 1.85 5.43 -19.00
CA GLU A 199 0.82 6.38 -18.59
C GLU A 199 1.41 7.60 -17.86
N ARG A 200 2.44 7.41 -17.02
CA ARG A 200 3.16 8.52 -16.40
C ARG A 200 3.85 9.40 -17.44
N LYS A 201 4.50 8.79 -18.44
CA LYS A 201 5.11 9.50 -19.57
C LYS A 201 4.06 10.26 -20.38
N ALA A 202 2.91 9.66 -20.66
CA ALA A 202 1.80 10.31 -21.35
C ALA A 202 1.26 11.52 -20.58
N ARG A 203 1.01 11.37 -19.27
CA ARG A 203 0.59 12.49 -18.40
C ARG A 203 1.63 13.60 -18.35
N TRP A 204 2.92 13.24 -18.29
CA TRP A 204 4.01 14.22 -18.34
C TRP A 204 4.03 14.96 -19.67
N LEU A 205 3.90 14.29 -20.81
CA LEU A 205 3.84 14.93 -22.14
C LEU A 205 2.66 15.88 -22.27
N VAL A 206 1.47 15.48 -21.81
CA VAL A 206 0.28 16.35 -21.79
C VAL A 206 0.52 17.58 -20.93
N ARG A 207 1.10 17.42 -19.73
CA ARG A 207 1.42 18.54 -18.84
C ARG A 207 2.50 19.45 -19.42
N ALA A 208 3.55 18.87 -20.01
CA ALA A 208 4.65 19.60 -20.64
C ALA A 208 4.16 20.44 -21.82
N GLY A 209 3.22 19.90 -22.59
CA GLY A 209 2.55 20.59 -23.69
C GLY A 209 1.38 21.48 -23.29
N SER A 210 1.03 21.61 -22.01
CA SER A 210 -0.12 22.41 -21.58
C SER A 210 0.09 23.92 -21.80
N PRO A 211 -0.97 24.72 -22.06
CA PRO A 211 -0.86 26.18 -22.22
C PRO A 211 -0.15 26.85 -21.04
N ALA A 212 -0.45 26.42 -19.81
CA ALA A 212 0.21 26.94 -18.60
C ALA A 212 1.72 26.67 -18.59
N ASN A 213 2.14 25.46 -18.98
CA ASN A 213 3.56 25.13 -19.03
C ASN A 213 4.26 25.84 -20.19
N ARG A 214 3.60 25.99 -21.35
CA ARG A 214 4.12 26.81 -22.46
C ARG A 214 4.32 28.26 -22.04
N ALA A 215 3.39 28.86 -21.31
CA ALA A 215 3.53 30.22 -20.78
C ALA A 215 4.70 30.34 -19.77
N ILE A 216 4.91 29.34 -18.91
CA ILE A 216 6.07 29.30 -18.01
C ILE A 216 7.38 29.23 -18.80
N MET A 217 7.44 28.36 -19.81
CA MET A 217 8.64 28.23 -20.66
C MET A 217 8.90 29.52 -21.45
N ALA A 218 7.87 30.14 -22.02
CA ALA A 218 7.99 31.40 -22.75
C ALA A 218 8.55 32.51 -21.87
N ARG A 219 8.05 32.65 -20.62
CA ARG A 219 8.58 33.63 -19.66
C ARG A 219 10.04 33.36 -19.29
N LYS A 220 10.42 32.09 -19.12
CA LYS A 220 11.82 31.72 -18.85
C LYS A 220 12.72 32.04 -20.04
N SER A 221 12.27 31.76 -21.27
CA SER A 221 13.00 32.10 -22.49
C SER A 221 13.17 33.61 -22.63
N VAL A 222 12.12 34.40 -22.38
CA VAL A 222 12.22 35.87 -22.38
C VAL A 222 13.21 36.35 -21.32
N ALA A 223 13.15 35.83 -20.09
CA ALA A 223 14.08 36.21 -19.02
C ALA A 223 15.54 35.85 -19.36
N MET A 224 15.78 34.70 -19.99
CA MET A 224 17.11 34.29 -20.45
C MET A 224 17.61 35.19 -21.58
N LEU A 225 16.78 35.47 -22.58
CA LEU A 225 17.17 36.31 -23.71
C LEU A 225 17.39 37.77 -23.28
N ALA A 226 16.71 38.23 -22.24
CA ALA A 226 16.93 39.57 -21.67
C ALA A 226 18.34 39.75 -21.07
N THR A 227 19.05 38.67 -20.75
CA THR A 227 20.46 38.76 -20.29
C THR A 227 21.47 38.79 -21.44
N MET A 228 21.02 38.58 -22.68
CA MET A 228 21.88 38.59 -23.87
C MET A 228 21.98 40.01 -24.45
N SER A 229 23.12 40.32 -25.05
CA SER A 229 23.31 41.58 -25.76
C SER A 229 22.38 41.68 -26.99
N PRO A 230 22.13 42.88 -27.51
CA PRO A 230 21.36 43.07 -28.75
C PRO A 230 21.95 42.31 -29.94
N ALA A 231 23.29 42.31 -30.09
CA ALA A 231 23.96 41.61 -31.18
C ALA A 231 23.75 40.09 -31.11
N GLU A 232 23.87 39.51 -29.92
CA GLU A 232 23.62 38.07 -29.72
C GLU A 232 22.15 37.69 -29.98
N ARG A 233 21.19 38.56 -29.66
CA ARG A 233 19.77 38.33 -30.02
C ARG A 233 19.53 38.47 -31.53
N ALA A 234 20.20 39.39 -32.20
CA ALA A 234 20.13 39.54 -33.64
C ALA A 234 20.70 38.32 -34.38
N GLU A 235 21.76 37.70 -33.85
CA GLU A 235 22.29 36.41 -34.36
C GLU A 235 21.26 35.27 -34.27
N LEU A 236 20.35 35.32 -33.29
CA LEU A 236 19.22 34.40 -33.16
C LEU A 236 18.02 34.79 -34.05
N GLY A 237 18.15 35.82 -34.89
CA GLY A 237 17.09 36.30 -35.79
C GLY A 237 15.98 37.09 -35.09
N LEU A 238 16.22 37.57 -33.87
CA LEU A 238 15.25 38.37 -33.13
C LEU A 238 15.39 39.87 -33.49
N PRO A 239 14.28 40.62 -33.57
CA PRO A 239 14.34 42.06 -33.82
C PRO A 239 14.94 42.81 -32.61
N GLU A 240 15.43 44.03 -32.85
CA GLU A 240 16.02 44.86 -31.79
C GLU A 240 14.96 45.31 -30.76
N GLU A 241 13.76 45.63 -31.23
CA GLU A 241 12.61 46.00 -30.40
C GLU A 241 11.47 44.99 -30.54
N GLY A 242 10.75 44.73 -29.43
CA GLY A 242 9.56 43.87 -29.43
C GLY A 242 9.82 42.37 -29.59
N TRP A 243 11.08 41.93 -29.50
CA TRP A 243 11.45 40.50 -29.57
C TRP A 243 10.81 39.65 -28.48
N GLU A 244 10.47 40.23 -27.32
CA GLU A 244 9.78 39.53 -26.24
C GLU A 244 8.44 38.99 -26.72
N GLN A 245 7.71 39.79 -27.51
CA GLN A 245 6.42 39.41 -28.06
C GLN A 245 6.59 38.31 -29.11
N VAL A 246 7.62 38.41 -29.97
CA VAL A 246 7.94 37.36 -30.95
C VAL A 246 8.22 36.02 -30.27
N VAL A 247 8.95 36.02 -29.15
CA VAL A 247 9.23 34.81 -28.37
C VAL A 247 7.95 34.27 -27.70
N LEU A 248 7.11 35.14 -27.14
CA LEU A 248 5.84 34.73 -26.54
C LEU A 248 4.89 34.13 -27.59
N ASP A 249 4.77 34.75 -28.76
CA ASP A 249 3.90 34.30 -29.85
C ASP A 249 4.37 32.96 -30.41
N ASN A 250 5.68 32.78 -30.60
CA ASN A 250 6.26 31.50 -31.05
C ASN A 250 6.01 30.34 -30.08
N TYR A 251 5.91 30.61 -28.77
CA TYR A 251 5.63 29.57 -27.76
C TYR A 251 4.14 29.32 -27.52
N MET A 252 3.29 30.33 -27.74
CA MET A 252 1.86 30.26 -27.41
C MET A 252 0.99 29.93 -28.63
N GLY A 253 1.46 30.19 -29.86
CA GLY A 253 0.67 30.07 -31.10
C GLY A 253 -0.56 30.98 -31.10
N ASP A 254 -1.51 30.75 -32.01
CA ASP A 254 -2.80 31.48 -32.11
C ASP A 254 -3.72 31.34 -30.88
N ALA A 255 -3.28 30.69 -29.80
CA ALA A 255 -4.00 30.60 -28.54
C ALA A 255 -3.85 31.86 -27.66
N ALA A 256 -3.33 32.97 -28.21
CA ALA A 256 -3.41 34.26 -27.55
C ALA A 256 -4.88 34.61 -27.33
N GLU A 257 -5.29 34.71 -26.06
CA GLU A 257 -6.64 35.12 -25.67
C GLU A 257 -7.07 36.36 -26.47
N PRO A 258 -8.32 36.40 -26.99
CA PRO A 258 -8.83 37.60 -27.65
C PRO A 258 -8.76 38.76 -26.65
N ARG A 259 -7.93 39.76 -26.97
CA ARG A 259 -7.81 40.98 -26.19
C ARG A 259 -9.21 41.57 -25.98
N ALA A 260 -9.61 41.75 -24.72
CA ALA A 260 -10.76 42.58 -24.39
C ALA A 260 -10.52 43.97 -25.00
N GLN A 261 -11.36 44.35 -25.96
CA GLN A 261 -11.30 45.66 -26.59
C GLN A 261 -11.54 46.74 -25.52
N PRO A 262 -10.69 47.78 -25.44
CA PRO A 262 -10.94 48.89 -24.54
C PRO A 262 -12.21 49.63 -24.97
N GLY A 263 -13.05 49.94 -23.97
CA GLY A 263 -14.43 50.34 -24.12
C GLY A 263 -14.67 51.46 -25.15
N SER A 264 -15.64 51.22 -26.02
CA SER A 264 -16.34 52.27 -26.75
C SER A 264 -17.25 53.01 -25.77
N ASP A 265 -16.72 54.12 -25.26
CA ASP A 265 -17.43 55.10 -24.44
C ASP A 265 -18.54 55.75 -25.29
N LYS A 266 -19.76 55.21 -25.22
CA LYS A 266 -20.97 55.87 -25.75
C LYS A 266 -21.50 56.86 -24.72
N ARG A 267 -20.94 58.07 -24.74
CA ARG A 267 -21.61 59.27 -24.20
C ARG A 267 -22.16 60.12 -25.34
N GLY A 268 -23.39 60.59 -25.15
CA GLY A 268 -23.87 61.83 -25.75
C GLY A 268 -25.12 61.66 -26.60
N GLY A 269 -26.22 62.27 -26.17
CA GLY A 269 -27.41 62.48 -26.99
C GLY A 269 -28.72 62.46 -26.22
N ARG A 270 -28.84 63.32 -25.21
CA ARG A 270 -30.12 63.69 -24.61
C ARG A 270 -30.71 64.78 -25.52
N ASP A 271 -31.90 64.55 -26.09
CA ASP A 271 -32.77 65.64 -26.56
C ASP A 271 -34.25 65.23 -26.44
N THR A 272 -34.91 65.87 -25.48
CA THR A 272 -36.33 66.23 -25.52
C THR A 272 -36.33 67.74 -25.81
N PRO A 273 -37.26 68.29 -26.61
CA PRO A 273 -38.55 68.68 -26.01
C PRO A 273 -39.75 68.71 -26.98
N GLY A 274 -40.96 68.79 -26.42
CA GLY A 274 -42.17 69.29 -27.09
C GLY A 274 -43.34 68.33 -27.08
#